data_AF-A0A656G599-F1
#
_entry.id   AF-A0A656G599-F1
#
_cell.length_a   1.000
_cell.length_b   1.000
_cell.length_c   1.000
_cell.angle_alpha   90.00
_cell.angle_beta   90.00
_cell.angle_gamma   90.00
#
_symmetry.space_group_name_H-M   'P 1'
#
loop_
_entity.id
_entity.type
_entity.pdbx_description
1 polymer ?
#
loop_
_entity_poly.entity_id
_entity_poly.type
_entity_poly.pdbx_seq_one_letter_code
_entity_poly.pdbx_strand_id
1 'polypeptide(L)'
;MREETAEQPAPLRSGLTTGSCATATSLAAARLLLSGQISDAVEIVLPKGKQVQMRLEFCRLVDNFAEAGTLKDAGDDPDVTHGALVFARVRLEMAPGVRFVAGAGVGSVTRPGLVLAVGEPAINPVPRRMMTEHLLQLAEELGYSGGFEVTIGVEGGEALALKTMNPRLGILGGLSILGTSGIVRPFSCAAYIASIHQGIDVATPNGYRHIAACTGNASEDTMRRVYNIPDIALIEMGDFVGAVLKHLRKVPVDKLSLCGGFGKISKLAAGHMDLHSRHSSIDLLQL
;
A
#
# COMPACT_ATOMS: atom_id res chain seq x y z
N MET A 1 24.36 -31.82 -10.61
CA MET A 1 23.21 -31.17 -9.95
C MET A 1 23.67 -30.78 -8.57
N ARG A 2 23.68 -29.49 -8.22
CA ARG A 2 23.88 -29.11 -6.81
C ARG A 2 22.65 -29.61 -6.06
N GLU A 3 22.87 -30.32 -4.96
CA GLU A 3 21.77 -30.68 -4.05
C GLU A 3 21.11 -29.37 -3.61
N GLU A 4 19.83 -29.23 -3.95
CA GLU A 4 19.00 -28.16 -3.39
C GLU A 4 19.01 -28.32 -1.88
N THR A 5 19.46 -27.28 -1.20
CA THR A 5 19.49 -27.25 0.26
C THR A 5 18.06 -27.46 0.74
N ALA A 6 17.82 -28.48 1.57
CA ALA A 6 16.52 -28.74 2.14
C ALA A 6 16.10 -27.56 3.03
N GLU A 7 15.42 -26.59 2.44
CA GLU A 7 14.85 -25.44 3.11
C GLU A 7 13.72 -25.97 4.00
N GLN A 8 13.99 -26.14 5.30
CA GLN A 8 12.94 -26.44 6.25
C GLN A 8 11.96 -25.26 6.25
N PRO A 9 10.65 -25.48 6.02
CA PRO A 9 9.68 -24.39 5.95
C PRO A 9 9.48 -23.79 7.35
N ALA A 10 10.26 -22.76 7.67
CA ALA A 10 10.02 -21.91 8.83
C ALA A 10 8.86 -20.96 8.51
N PRO A 11 7.93 -20.72 9.45
CA PRO A 11 6.85 -19.77 9.23
C PRO A 11 7.43 -18.36 9.06
N LEU A 12 7.15 -17.74 7.90
CA LEU A 12 7.60 -16.39 7.59
C LEU A 12 6.99 -15.36 8.56
N ARG A 13 7.81 -14.40 8.97
CA ARG A 13 7.44 -13.34 9.91
C ARG A 13 6.59 -12.28 9.21
N SER A 14 5.44 -11.96 9.81
CA SER A 14 4.60 -10.83 9.38
C SER A 14 5.11 -9.51 9.92
N GLY A 15 4.92 -8.43 9.15
CA GLY A 15 5.23 -7.06 9.56
C GLY A 15 4.00 -6.19 9.83
N LEU A 16 4.24 -4.89 9.94
CA LEU A 16 3.23 -3.86 10.14
C LEU A 16 3.21 -2.89 8.96
N THR A 17 2.01 -2.46 8.60
CA THR A 17 1.78 -1.60 7.43
C THR A 17 2.25 -0.17 7.69
N THR A 18 2.43 0.64 6.64
CA THR A 18 2.67 2.09 6.79
C THR A 18 1.53 2.77 7.55
N GLY A 19 0.29 2.30 7.37
CA GLY A 19 -0.87 2.76 8.14
C GLY A 19 -0.76 2.49 9.65
N SER A 20 -0.23 1.33 10.04
CA SER A 20 0.04 1.02 11.45
C SER A 20 1.11 1.94 12.03
N CYS A 21 2.21 2.16 11.28
CA CYS A 21 3.28 3.07 11.68
C CYS A 21 2.77 4.51 11.85
N ALA A 22 1.96 5.00 10.91
CA ALA A 22 1.33 6.32 10.98
C ALA A 22 0.38 6.44 12.18
N THR A 23 -0.37 5.37 12.50
CA THR A 23 -1.26 5.32 13.68
C THR A 23 -0.47 5.41 14.98
N ALA A 24 0.57 4.59 15.11
CA ALA A 24 1.46 4.57 16.27
C ALA A 24 2.09 5.94 16.53
N THR A 25 2.68 6.54 15.50
CA THR A 25 3.34 7.85 15.61
C THR A 25 2.36 8.98 15.90
N SER A 26 1.17 8.97 15.29
CA SER A 26 0.13 9.97 15.57
C SER A 26 -0.34 9.89 17.02
N LEU A 27 -0.61 8.67 17.52
CA LEU A 27 -1.04 8.46 18.90
C LEU A 27 0.04 8.90 19.90
N ALA A 28 1.30 8.54 19.65
CA ALA A 28 2.42 8.91 20.52
C ALA A 28 2.60 10.43 20.60
N ALA A 29 2.58 11.12 19.45
CA ALA A 29 2.70 12.57 19.40
C ALA A 29 1.50 13.27 20.09
N ALA A 30 0.27 12.81 19.84
CA ALA A 30 -0.91 13.37 20.50
C ALA A 30 -0.90 13.15 22.02
N ARG A 31 -0.45 11.98 22.48
CA ARG A 31 -0.30 11.68 23.91
C ARG A 31 0.71 12.64 24.56
N LEU A 32 1.85 12.85 23.91
CA LEU A 32 2.84 13.81 24.39
C LEU A 32 2.26 15.23 24.50
N LEU A 33 1.48 15.69 23.52
CA LEU A 33 0.84 17.01 23.57
C LEU A 33 -0.16 17.16 24.71
N LEU A 34 -1.00 16.14 24.92
CA LEU A 34 -2.12 16.25 25.86
C LEU A 34 -1.72 15.96 27.30
N SER A 35 -0.78 15.04 27.54
CA SER A 35 -0.39 14.62 28.90
C SER A 35 1.02 15.01 29.31
N GLY A 36 1.85 15.49 28.37
CA GLY A 36 3.28 15.75 28.60
C GLY A 36 4.12 14.47 28.76
N GLN A 37 3.54 13.29 28.56
CA GLN A 37 4.24 12.02 28.74
C GLN A 37 4.98 11.61 27.46
N ILE A 38 6.30 11.48 27.57
CA ILE A 38 7.14 10.89 26.53
C ILE A 38 7.07 9.36 26.69
N SER A 39 7.11 8.64 25.57
CA SER A 39 7.16 7.18 25.54
C SER A 39 8.13 6.72 24.46
N ASP A 40 8.83 5.62 24.73
CA ASP A 40 9.76 4.98 23.78
C ASP A 40 9.07 3.88 22.96
N ALA A 41 7.81 3.55 23.30
CA ALA A 41 6.97 2.62 22.59
C ALA A 41 5.51 3.02 22.71
N VAL A 42 4.70 2.59 21.75
CA VAL A 42 3.26 2.85 21.72
C VAL A 42 2.52 1.58 21.32
N GLU A 43 1.39 1.34 21.96
CA GLU A 43 0.48 0.26 21.59
C GLU A 43 -0.68 0.81 20.78
N ILE A 44 -1.05 0.11 19.72
CA ILE A 44 -2.22 0.41 18.89
C ILE A 44 -3.07 -0.84 18.67
N VAL A 45 -4.36 -0.65 18.46
CA VAL A 45 -5.31 -1.68 18.08
C VAL A 45 -5.45 -1.71 16.57
N LEU A 46 -5.18 -2.85 15.96
CA LEU A 46 -5.35 -3.05 14.52
C LEU A 46 -6.84 -3.27 14.16
N PRO A 47 -7.25 -3.14 12.88
CA PRO A 47 -8.65 -3.26 12.45
C PRO A 47 -9.39 -4.55 12.85
N LYS A 48 -8.66 -5.62 13.22
CA LYS A 48 -9.24 -6.89 13.69
C LYS A 48 -9.14 -7.07 15.22
N GLY A 49 -8.91 -5.98 15.96
CA GLY A 49 -8.81 -5.99 17.42
C GLY A 49 -7.46 -6.45 17.99
N LYS A 50 -6.53 -6.91 17.16
CA LYS A 50 -5.19 -7.30 17.62
C LYS A 50 -4.43 -6.05 18.10
N GLN A 51 -3.96 -6.07 19.35
CA GLN A 51 -3.03 -5.07 19.86
C GLN A 51 -1.61 -5.38 19.40
N VAL A 52 -0.88 -4.33 19.02
CA VAL A 52 0.54 -4.42 18.66
C VAL A 52 1.29 -3.26 19.29
N GLN A 53 2.48 -3.56 19.81
CA GLN A 53 3.39 -2.56 20.35
C GLN A 53 4.47 -2.23 19.32
N MET A 54 4.77 -0.95 19.15
CA MET A 54 5.78 -0.45 18.24
C MET A 54 6.77 0.42 19.01
N ARG A 55 8.07 0.19 18.80
CA ARG A 55 9.12 1.06 19.30
C ARG A 55 9.12 2.38 18.52
N LEU A 56 9.31 3.48 19.23
CA LEU A 56 9.52 4.79 18.66
C LEU A 56 11.03 5.06 18.55
N GLU A 57 11.44 5.60 17.42
CA GLU A 57 12.81 6.10 17.26
C GLU A 57 12.99 7.45 17.98
N PHE A 58 11.92 8.24 18.00
CA PHE A 58 11.85 9.47 18.76
C PHE A 58 10.41 9.84 19.06
N CYS A 59 10.22 10.59 20.14
CA CYS A 59 8.97 11.27 20.48
C CYS A 59 9.35 12.57 21.20
N ARG A 60 9.00 13.72 20.62
CA ARG A 60 9.46 15.03 21.09
C ARG A 60 8.42 16.12 20.90
N LEU A 61 8.45 17.08 21.81
CA LEU A 61 7.68 18.31 21.70
C LEU A 61 8.51 19.35 20.92
N VAL A 62 7.88 20.03 19.96
CA VAL A 62 8.51 21.05 19.12
C VAL A 62 7.57 22.26 19.04
N ASP A 63 7.91 23.32 19.77
CA ASP A 63 7.13 24.56 19.86
C ASP A 63 5.62 24.30 20.09
N ASN A 64 4.83 24.33 19.02
CA ASN A 64 3.37 24.21 19.02
C ASN A 64 2.84 22.86 18.49
N PHE A 65 3.72 21.86 18.32
CA PHE A 65 3.34 20.51 17.87
C PHE A 65 4.17 19.46 18.58
N ALA A 66 3.73 18.20 18.54
CA ALA A 66 4.60 17.07 18.88
C ALA A 66 4.88 16.23 17.64
N GLU A 67 6.02 15.58 17.65
CA GLU A 67 6.48 14.72 16.57
C GLU A 67 6.94 13.39 17.13
N ALA A 68 6.54 12.30 16.47
CA ALA A 68 7.05 10.98 16.78
C ALA A 68 7.36 10.22 15.49
N GLY A 69 8.35 9.32 15.55
CA GLY A 69 8.81 8.52 14.42
C GLY A 69 9.01 7.06 14.80
N THR A 70 8.80 6.16 13.85
CA THR A 70 9.04 4.71 13.99
C THR A 70 9.56 4.12 12.69
N LEU A 71 10.42 3.11 12.78
CA LEU A 71 10.89 2.37 11.60
C LEU A 71 9.87 1.29 11.23
N LYS A 72 9.50 1.24 9.96
CA LYS A 72 8.59 0.21 9.45
C LYS A 72 9.27 -1.16 9.39
N ASP A 73 8.79 -2.11 10.18
CA ASP A 73 9.14 -3.53 10.04
C ASP A 73 8.15 -4.25 9.14
N ALA A 74 8.59 -4.76 7.98
CA ALA A 74 7.76 -5.47 7.01
C ALA A 74 7.74 -6.99 7.25
N GLY A 75 8.45 -7.47 8.28
CA GLY A 75 8.66 -8.91 8.45
C GLY A 75 9.60 -9.44 7.37
N ASP A 76 9.24 -10.57 6.78
CA ASP A 76 10.02 -11.20 5.70
C ASP A 76 9.45 -10.90 4.29
N ASP A 77 8.54 -9.92 4.18
CA ASP A 77 8.04 -9.45 2.89
C ASP A 77 9.12 -8.59 2.21
N PRO A 78 9.42 -8.78 0.91
CA PRO A 78 10.35 -7.94 0.15
C PRO A 78 9.72 -6.57 -0.19
N ASP A 79 9.29 -5.85 0.84
CA ASP A 79 8.62 -4.56 0.76
C ASP A 79 9.66 -3.43 0.70
N VAL A 80 9.60 -2.61 -0.35
CA VAL A 80 10.52 -1.47 -0.55
C VAL A 80 10.47 -0.42 0.56
N THR A 81 9.40 -0.41 1.35
CA THR A 81 9.21 0.51 2.49
C THR A 81 9.67 -0.09 3.81
N HIS A 82 10.26 -1.30 3.82
CA HIS A 82 10.91 -1.84 5.00
C HIS A 82 12.08 -0.97 5.45
N GLY A 83 12.18 -0.72 6.76
CA GLY A 83 13.19 0.15 7.35
C GLY A 83 12.96 1.65 7.12
N ALA A 84 11.90 2.05 6.42
CA ALA A 84 11.58 3.46 6.23
C ALA A 84 11.12 4.08 7.56
N LEU A 85 11.63 5.27 7.87
CA LEU A 85 11.19 6.06 9.02
C LEU A 85 9.87 6.76 8.68
N VAL A 86 8.78 6.28 9.28
CA VAL A 86 7.47 6.92 9.20
C VAL A 86 7.32 7.82 10.41
N PHE A 87 6.90 9.06 10.21
CA PHE A 87 6.69 10.02 11.29
C PHE A 87 5.35 10.74 11.19
N ALA A 88 4.86 11.21 12.33
CA ALA A 88 3.69 12.06 12.42
C ALA A 88 4.04 13.35 13.17
N ARG A 89 3.55 14.49 12.69
CA ARG A 89 3.45 15.74 13.44
C ARG A 89 2.00 15.99 13.77
N VAL A 90 1.72 16.19 15.05
CA VAL A 90 0.36 16.44 15.54
C VAL A 90 0.29 17.83 16.13
N ARG A 91 -0.73 18.59 15.71
CA ARG A 91 -1.14 19.85 16.34
C ARG A 91 -2.53 19.71 16.92
N LEU A 92 -2.75 20.38 18.04
CA LEU A 92 -4.07 20.52 18.64
C LEU A 92 -4.87 21.60 17.87
N GLU A 93 -6.14 21.34 17.65
CA GLU A 93 -7.06 22.22 16.95
C GLU A 93 -8.24 22.61 17.85
N MET A 94 -8.78 23.82 17.65
CA MET A 94 -9.95 24.26 18.44
C MET A 94 -11.22 23.51 18.05
N ALA A 95 -11.38 23.21 16.75
CA ALA A 95 -12.55 22.51 16.23
C ALA A 95 -12.36 20.99 16.32
N PRO A 96 -13.38 20.22 16.72
CA PRO A 96 -13.29 18.77 16.79
C PRO A 96 -13.11 18.14 15.41
N GLY A 97 -12.48 16.97 15.40
CA GLY A 97 -12.21 16.20 14.19
C GLY A 97 -10.72 16.01 13.92
N VAL A 98 -10.41 15.29 12.85
CA VAL A 98 -9.02 14.99 12.45
C VAL A 98 -8.80 15.41 11.01
N ARG A 99 -7.88 16.36 10.80
CA ARG A 99 -7.45 16.81 9.48
C ARG A 99 -6.13 16.14 9.13
N PHE A 100 -6.06 15.51 7.96
CA PHE A 100 -4.84 14.85 7.48
C PHE A 100 -4.10 15.72 6.48
N VAL A 101 -2.78 15.80 6.63
CA VAL A 101 -1.89 16.57 5.76
C VAL A 101 -0.75 15.66 5.29
N ALA A 102 -0.37 15.77 4.01
CA ALA A 102 0.82 15.12 3.48
C ALA A 102 2.07 15.86 3.96
N GLY A 103 2.92 15.18 4.71
CA GLY A 103 4.28 15.62 5.02
C GLY A 103 5.28 15.15 3.96
N ALA A 104 6.56 15.43 4.21
CA ALA A 104 7.64 15.02 3.31
C ALA A 104 7.59 13.50 3.04
N GLY A 105 7.72 13.12 1.77
CA GLY A 105 7.74 11.71 1.34
C GLY A 105 6.39 10.99 1.35
N VAL A 106 5.28 11.67 1.66
CA VAL A 106 3.91 11.16 1.42
C VAL A 106 3.35 11.84 0.17
N GLY A 107 2.81 11.05 -0.74
CA GLY A 107 2.34 11.55 -2.02
C GLY A 107 0.97 12.22 -1.95
N SER A 108 0.59 12.89 -3.05
CA SER A 108 -0.76 13.42 -3.28
C SER A 108 -1.37 12.79 -4.52
N VAL A 109 -2.69 12.62 -4.50
CA VAL A 109 -3.43 12.05 -5.64
C VAL A 109 -3.61 13.10 -6.73
N THR A 110 -3.21 12.75 -7.95
CA THR A 110 -3.25 13.63 -9.13
C THR A 110 -4.16 13.11 -10.24
N ARG A 111 -4.66 11.87 -10.11
CA ARG A 111 -5.52 11.21 -11.09
C ARG A 111 -6.78 10.66 -10.45
N PRO A 112 -7.93 10.64 -11.16
CA PRO A 112 -9.11 9.93 -10.71
C PRO A 112 -8.92 8.41 -10.75
N GLY A 113 -9.81 7.68 -10.09
CA GLY A 113 -9.85 6.21 -10.09
C GLY A 113 -9.29 5.55 -8.84
N LEU A 114 -8.61 6.31 -7.99
CA LEU A 114 -8.30 5.88 -6.63
C LEU A 114 -9.50 6.14 -5.70
N VAL A 115 -9.47 5.48 -4.55
CA VAL A 115 -10.46 5.69 -3.47
C VAL A 115 -10.36 7.11 -2.89
N LEU A 116 -9.19 7.74 -3.03
CA LEU A 116 -8.92 9.10 -2.59
C LEU A 116 -9.19 10.08 -3.73
N ALA A 117 -9.76 11.23 -3.41
CA ALA A 117 -10.03 12.29 -4.38
C ALA A 117 -8.73 12.96 -4.88
N VAL A 118 -8.79 13.57 -6.06
CA VAL A 118 -7.67 14.38 -6.58
C VAL A 118 -7.39 15.55 -5.64
N GLY A 119 -6.12 15.78 -5.33
CA GLY A 119 -5.64 16.77 -4.37
C GLY A 119 -5.46 16.24 -2.95
N GLU A 120 -6.05 15.09 -2.61
CA GLU A 120 -5.94 14.53 -1.26
C GLU A 120 -4.54 13.94 -0.99
N PRO A 121 -4.06 14.00 0.27
CA PRO A 121 -2.93 13.19 0.73
C PRO A 121 -3.19 11.71 0.48
N ALA A 122 -2.17 10.98 0.01
CA ALA A 122 -2.19 9.54 -0.27
C ALA A 122 -2.22 8.70 1.02
N ILE A 123 -3.16 9.00 1.91
CA ILE A 123 -3.41 8.30 3.17
C ILE A 123 -4.77 7.62 3.06
N ASN A 124 -4.75 6.30 2.90
CA ASN A 124 -5.95 5.53 2.56
C ASN A 124 -7.00 5.53 3.69
N PRO A 125 -8.28 5.20 3.37
CA PRO A 125 -9.37 5.28 4.35
C PRO A 125 -9.16 4.46 5.63
N VAL A 126 -8.62 3.25 5.54
CA VAL A 126 -8.40 2.41 6.73
C VAL A 126 -7.33 3.04 7.66
N PRO A 127 -6.14 3.46 7.17
CA PRO A 127 -5.21 4.25 7.98
C PRO A 127 -5.80 5.52 8.57
N ARG A 128 -6.59 6.30 7.80
CA ARG A 128 -7.28 7.49 8.33
C ARG A 128 -8.19 7.11 9.50
N ARG A 129 -9.01 6.07 9.31
CA ARG A 129 -9.91 5.57 10.35
C ARG A 129 -9.15 5.13 11.60
N MET A 130 -8.08 4.34 11.45
CA MET A 130 -7.25 3.90 12.57
C MET A 130 -6.70 5.09 13.35
N MET A 131 -6.07 6.06 12.69
CA MET A 131 -5.56 7.27 13.36
C MET A 131 -6.68 8.02 14.08
N THR A 132 -7.80 8.27 13.40
CA THR A 132 -8.93 8.98 13.99
C THR A 132 -9.49 8.26 15.23
N GLU A 133 -9.70 6.95 15.17
CA GLU A 133 -10.22 6.16 16.30
C GLU A 133 -9.30 6.28 17.52
N HIS A 134 -7.98 6.13 17.35
CA HIS A 134 -7.02 6.21 18.46
C HIS A 134 -6.91 7.63 19.03
N LEU A 135 -6.94 8.65 18.18
CA LEU A 135 -6.85 10.05 18.61
C LEU A 135 -8.09 10.50 19.36
N LEU A 136 -9.28 10.10 18.89
CA LEU A 136 -10.53 10.42 19.57
C LEU A 136 -10.67 9.68 20.90
N GLN A 137 -10.25 8.42 20.96
CA GLN A 137 -10.22 7.67 22.22
C GLN A 137 -9.28 8.35 23.24
N LEU A 138 -8.07 8.74 22.81
CA LEU A 138 -7.14 9.46 23.67
C LEU A 138 -7.72 10.81 24.14
N ALA A 139 -8.41 11.53 23.25
CA ALA A 139 -9.04 12.80 23.59
C ALA A 139 -10.12 12.63 24.67
N GLU A 140 -10.94 11.58 24.55
CA GLU A 140 -11.95 11.22 25.56
C GLU A 140 -11.30 10.85 26.91
N GLU A 141 -10.27 10.00 26.89
CA GLU A 141 -9.52 9.59 28.08
C GLU A 141 -8.91 10.78 28.85
N LEU A 142 -8.49 11.82 28.14
CA LEU A 142 -7.84 13.01 28.71
C LEU A 142 -8.78 14.22 28.82
N GLY A 143 -10.07 14.09 28.51
CA GLY A 143 -11.04 15.17 28.60
C GLY A 143 -10.80 16.34 27.62
N TYR A 144 -10.14 16.07 26.49
CA TYR A 144 -9.89 17.06 25.43
C TYR A 144 -11.03 17.07 24.40
N SER A 145 -11.63 18.24 24.15
CA SER A 145 -12.78 18.40 23.24
C SER A 145 -12.44 19.03 21.88
N GLY A 146 -11.17 19.38 21.65
CA GLY A 146 -10.72 19.92 20.38
C GLY A 146 -10.45 18.84 19.34
N GLY A 147 -9.70 19.19 18.30
CA GLY A 147 -9.34 18.28 17.21
C GLY A 147 -7.84 18.14 17.00
N PHE A 148 -7.47 17.47 15.91
CA PHE A 148 -6.09 17.19 15.57
C PHE A 148 -5.82 17.51 14.10
N GLU A 149 -4.77 18.31 13.83
CA GLU A 149 -4.11 18.29 12.52
C GLU A 149 -2.98 17.26 12.58
N VAL A 150 -3.03 16.27 11.70
CA VAL A 150 -2.09 15.15 11.63
C VAL A 150 -1.36 15.21 10.29
N THR A 151 -0.09 15.61 10.33
CA THR A 151 0.80 15.55 9.17
C THR A 151 1.59 14.25 9.20
N ILE A 152 1.48 13.42 8.17
CA ILE A 152 2.24 12.16 8.06
C ILE A 152 3.35 12.29 7.05
N GLY A 153 4.57 11.90 7.41
CA GLY A 153 5.72 11.88 6.52
C GLY A 153 6.46 10.54 6.53
N VAL A 154 7.28 10.34 5.51
CA VAL A 154 8.19 9.19 5.38
C VAL A 154 9.55 9.71 4.92
N GLU A 155 10.59 9.51 5.72
CA GLU A 155 11.94 9.94 5.35
C GLU A 155 12.40 9.21 4.07
N GLY A 156 12.90 9.96 3.08
CA GLY A 156 13.26 9.41 1.77
C GLY A 156 12.08 8.88 0.95
N GLY A 157 10.83 9.13 1.37
CA GLY A 157 9.63 8.55 0.77
C GLY A 157 9.43 8.88 -0.71
N GLU A 158 9.88 10.05 -1.18
CA GLU A 158 9.82 10.41 -2.61
C GLU A 158 10.66 9.46 -3.47
N ALA A 159 11.91 9.19 -3.06
CA ALA A 159 12.79 8.28 -3.77
C ALA A 159 12.30 6.82 -3.70
N LEU A 160 11.72 6.42 -2.58
CA LEU A 160 11.11 5.09 -2.43
C LEU A 160 9.88 4.94 -3.32
N ALA A 161 9.05 5.98 -3.46
CA ALA A 161 7.83 5.94 -4.27
C ALA A 161 8.11 5.68 -5.75
N LEU A 162 9.25 6.13 -6.29
CA LEU A 162 9.66 5.85 -7.66
C LEU A 162 9.87 4.35 -7.96
N LYS A 163 10.07 3.54 -6.91
CA LYS A 163 10.22 2.08 -6.99
C LYS A 163 8.90 1.34 -6.75
N THR A 164 7.77 2.06 -6.76
CA THR A 164 6.43 1.51 -6.51
C THR A 164 5.50 1.78 -7.67
N MET A 165 4.26 1.30 -7.56
CA MET A 165 3.18 1.63 -8.51
C MET A 165 2.64 3.06 -8.35
N ASN A 166 3.04 3.82 -7.31
CA ASN A 166 2.49 5.15 -7.04
C ASN A 166 2.53 6.10 -8.26
N PRO A 167 3.66 6.26 -8.98
CA PRO A 167 3.70 7.15 -10.14
C PRO A 167 2.71 6.74 -11.24
N ARG A 168 2.55 5.43 -11.48
CA ARG A 168 1.59 4.89 -12.47
C ARG A 168 0.15 5.17 -12.04
N LEU A 169 -0.14 5.04 -10.74
CA LEU A 169 -1.44 5.32 -10.15
C LEU A 169 -1.77 6.83 -10.04
N GLY A 170 -0.83 7.71 -10.40
CA GLY A 170 -1.01 9.15 -10.27
C GLY A 170 -0.83 9.66 -8.84
N ILE A 171 -0.03 8.99 -8.03
CA ILE A 171 0.37 9.44 -6.70
C ILE A 171 1.79 9.99 -6.82
N LEU A 172 1.94 11.31 -6.67
CA LEU A 172 3.20 12.02 -6.91
C LEU A 172 3.75 12.63 -5.62
N GLY A 173 5.07 12.80 -5.55
CA GLY A 173 5.77 13.43 -4.41
C GLY A 173 6.03 12.50 -3.20
N GLY A 174 5.58 11.25 -3.24
CA GLY A 174 5.81 10.34 -2.13
C GLY A 174 5.01 9.03 -2.14
N LEU A 175 5.17 8.29 -1.05
CA LEU A 175 4.54 7.01 -0.80
C LEU A 175 3.08 7.17 -0.39
N SER A 176 2.35 6.06 -0.51
CA SER A 176 0.99 5.92 0.01
C SER A 176 1.04 5.34 1.42
N ILE A 177 0.31 5.94 2.35
CA ILE A 177 0.06 5.37 3.67
C ILE A 177 -1.14 4.44 3.54
N LEU A 178 -0.88 3.14 3.58
CA LEU A 178 -1.84 2.09 3.25
C LEU A 178 -1.78 0.92 4.23
N GLY A 179 -2.77 0.05 4.15
CA GLY A 179 -2.92 -1.13 5.01
C GLY A 179 -4.38 -1.35 5.37
N THR A 180 -4.94 -2.51 5.04
CA THR A 180 -6.36 -2.83 5.33
C THR A 180 -6.55 -3.59 6.64
N SER A 181 -5.53 -4.37 7.03
CA SER A 181 -5.52 -5.18 8.26
C SER A 181 -4.55 -4.66 9.33
N GLY A 182 -3.74 -3.66 8.97
CA GLY A 182 -2.59 -3.24 9.77
C GLY A 182 -1.38 -4.19 9.72
N ILE A 183 -1.46 -5.31 9.00
CA ILE A 183 -0.44 -6.36 8.96
C ILE A 183 0.08 -6.54 7.53
N VAL A 184 1.41 -6.57 7.40
CA VAL A 184 2.10 -7.00 6.17
C VAL A 184 2.28 -8.52 6.25
N ARG A 185 1.77 -9.24 5.25
CA ARG A 185 1.97 -10.68 5.12
C ARG A 185 2.95 -10.93 3.97
N PRO A 186 4.07 -11.64 4.20
CA PRO A 186 5.02 -11.98 3.16
C PRO A 186 4.35 -12.62 1.95
N PHE A 187 4.69 -12.12 0.75
CA PHE A 187 4.23 -12.65 -0.54
C PHE A 187 2.70 -12.74 -0.65
N SER A 188 1.99 -11.70 -0.18
CA SER A 188 0.53 -11.72 -0.15
C SER A 188 -0.11 -11.64 -1.54
N CYS A 189 -0.72 -12.74 -2.00
CA CYS A 189 -1.55 -12.74 -3.22
C CYS A 189 -2.68 -11.70 -3.15
N ALA A 190 -3.25 -11.46 -1.96
CA ALA A 190 -4.31 -10.47 -1.79
C ALA A 190 -3.80 -9.03 -2.04
N ALA A 191 -2.58 -8.71 -1.59
CA ALA A 191 -1.96 -7.41 -1.88
C ALA A 191 -1.65 -7.27 -3.38
N TYR A 192 -1.13 -8.34 -4.00
CA TYR A 192 -0.85 -8.35 -5.44
C TYR A 192 -2.13 -8.13 -6.26
N ILE A 193 -3.21 -8.87 -5.97
CA ILE A 193 -4.51 -8.71 -6.63
C ILE A 193 -5.08 -7.29 -6.43
N ALA A 194 -4.92 -6.70 -5.26
CA ALA A 194 -5.36 -5.32 -5.02
C ALA A 194 -4.62 -4.32 -5.93
N SER A 195 -3.33 -4.54 -6.19
CA SER A 195 -2.55 -3.69 -7.11
C SER A 195 -3.02 -3.80 -8.56
N ILE A 196 -3.42 -5.01 -9.01
CA ILE A 196 -4.03 -5.24 -10.32
C ILE A 196 -5.32 -4.42 -10.45
N HIS A 197 -6.20 -4.50 -9.45
CA HIS A 197 -7.46 -3.77 -9.46
C HIS A 197 -7.23 -2.25 -9.48
N GLN A 198 -6.33 -1.74 -8.65
CA GLN A 198 -5.98 -0.32 -8.61
C GLN A 198 -5.46 0.19 -9.96
N GLY A 199 -4.62 -0.59 -10.65
CA GLY A 199 -4.14 -0.22 -11.99
C GLY A 199 -5.29 -0.06 -12.98
N ILE A 200 -6.24 -1.01 -12.99
CA ILE A 200 -7.43 -0.97 -13.87
C ILE A 200 -8.36 0.21 -13.49
N ASP A 201 -8.56 0.41 -12.18
CA ASP A 201 -9.42 1.45 -11.62
C ASP A 201 -8.88 2.85 -11.86
N VAL A 202 -7.56 3.01 -11.98
CA VAL A 202 -6.94 4.27 -12.42
C VAL A 202 -7.00 4.42 -13.94
N ALA A 203 -6.72 3.37 -14.71
CA ALA A 203 -6.68 3.48 -16.16
C ALA A 203 -8.02 3.92 -16.78
N THR A 204 -9.13 3.31 -16.33
CA THR A 204 -10.44 3.47 -16.96
C THR A 204 -11.02 4.90 -16.85
N PRO A 205 -11.03 5.55 -15.66
CA PRO A 205 -11.51 6.93 -15.52
C PRO A 205 -10.59 7.96 -16.18
N ASN A 206 -9.33 7.60 -16.45
CA ASN A 206 -8.39 8.43 -17.20
C ASN A 206 -8.52 8.25 -18.73
N GLY A 207 -9.59 7.58 -19.20
CA GLY A 207 -9.92 7.45 -20.63
C GLY A 207 -9.28 6.25 -21.33
N TYR A 208 -8.51 5.41 -20.62
CA TYR A 208 -7.86 4.24 -21.20
C TYR A 208 -8.81 3.04 -21.17
N ARG A 209 -9.39 2.73 -22.34
CA ARG A 209 -10.31 1.60 -22.55
C ARG A 209 -9.67 0.40 -23.24
N HIS A 210 -8.42 0.51 -23.66
CA HIS A 210 -7.59 -0.63 -24.08
C HIS A 210 -6.54 -0.88 -23.00
N ILE A 211 -6.68 -2.00 -22.29
CA ILE A 211 -5.76 -2.41 -21.21
C ILE A 211 -4.92 -3.60 -21.67
N ALA A 212 -3.64 -3.61 -21.27
CA ALA A 212 -2.73 -4.72 -21.47
C ALA A 212 -2.37 -5.37 -20.15
N ALA A 213 -2.85 -6.60 -19.92
CA ALA A 213 -2.48 -7.38 -18.75
C ALA A 213 -1.25 -8.25 -19.06
N CYS A 214 -0.16 -7.96 -18.38
CA CYS A 214 1.18 -8.46 -18.66
C CYS A 214 1.65 -9.40 -17.55
N THR A 215 2.27 -10.53 -17.92
CA THR A 215 2.76 -11.51 -16.94
C THR A 215 4.06 -11.13 -16.21
N GLY A 216 4.64 -9.98 -16.56
CA GLY A 216 5.87 -9.42 -16.00
C GLY A 216 6.54 -8.39 -16.93
N ASN A 217 7.71 -7.88 -16.54
CA ASN A 217 8.43 -6.79 -17.21
C ASN A 217 8.65 -7.00 -18.71
N ALA A 218 9.08 -8.18 -19.15
CA ALA A 218 9.32 -8.44 -20.58
C ALA A 218 8.05 -8.29 -21.44
N SER A 219 6.89 -8.69 -20.91
CA SER A 219 5.60 -8.48 -21.57
C SER A 219 5.17 -7.01 -21.54
N GLU A 220 5.40 -6.29 -20.44
CA GLU A 220 5.15 -4.84 -20.38
C GLU A 220 5.98 -4.08 -21.40
N ASP A 221 7.29 -4.37 -21.48
CA ASP A 221 8.21 -3.73 -22.41
C ASP A 221 7.83 -3.99 -23.87
N THR A 222 7.35 -5.21 -24.17
CA THR A 222 6.82 -5.55 -25.49
C THR A 222 5.58 -4.73 -25.81
N MET A 223 4.62 -4.64 -24.89
CA MET A 223 3.40 -3.85 -25.08
C MET A 223 3.68 -2.35 -25.22
N ARG A 224 4.68 -1.82 -24.50
CA ARG A 224 5.15 -0.44 -24.63
C ARG A 224 5.81 -0.20 -25.98
N ARG A 225 6.77 -1.03 -26.37
CA ARG A 225 7.61 -0.80 -27.56
C ARG A 225 6.92 -1.11 -28.89
N VAL A 226 6.16 -2.20 -28.93
CA VAL A 226 5.57 -2.72 -30.19
C VAL A 226 4.17 -2.16 -30.40
N TYR A 227 3.38 -2.07 -29.33
CA TYR A 227 1.97 -1.68 -29.40
C TYR A 227 1.69 -0.27 -28.86
N ASN A 228 2.73 0.44 -28.41
CA ASN A 228 2.65 1.80 -27.89
C ASN A 228 1.60 1.98 -26.78
N ILE A 229 1.41 0.93 -25.96
CA ILE A 229 0.50 1.01 -24.82
C ILE A 229 1.16 1.87 -23.73
N PRO A 230 0.50 2.92 -23.25
CA PRO A 230 1.04 3.80 -22.22
C PRO A 230 1.09 3.11 -20.86
N ASP A 231 2.03 3.50 -19.99
CA ASP A 231 2.26 2.82 -18.70
C ASP A 231 1.02 2.74 -17.79
N ILE A 232 0.11 3.72 -17.86
CA ILE A 232 -1.14 3.71 -17.10
C ILE A 232 -2.11 2.60 -17.53
N ALA A 233 -1.99 2.10 -18.77
CA ALA A 233 -2.79 1.01 -19.33
C ALA A 233 -2.04 -0.34 -19.29
N LEU A 234 -0.81 -0.38 -18.77
CA LEU A 234 -0.05 -1.60 -18.52
C LEU A 234 -0.34 -2.10 -17.10
N ILE A 235 -0.87 -3.32 -17.01
CA ILE A 235 -1.22 -3.97 -15.74
C ILE A 235 -0.33 -5.19 -15.55
N GLU A 236 0.57 -5.15 -14.57
CA GLU A 236 1.34 -6.32 -14.17
C GLU A 236 0.43 -7.31 -13.44
N MET A 237 -0.06 -8.33 -14.15
CA MET A 237 -0.96 -9.34 -13.59
C MET A 237 -0.23 -10.56 -13.03
N GLY A 238 1.05 -10.73 -13.34
CA GLY A 238 1.82 -11.91 -12.95
C GLY A 238 1.17 -13.19 -13.46
N ASP A 239 0.71 -14.03 -12.54
CA ASP A 239 0.00 -15.28 -12.82
C ASP A 239 -1.53 -15.19 -12.63
N PHE A 240 -2.04 -14.02 -12.18
CA PHE A 240 -3.41 -13.84 -11.71
C PHE A 240 -4.36 -13.31 -12.80
N VAL A 241 -4.42 -13.98 -13.96
CA VAL A 241 -5.33 -13.60 -15.05
C VAL A 241 -6.81 -13.63 -14.62
N GLY A 242 -7.19 -14.58 -13.76
CA GLY A 242 -8.54 -14.63 -13.19
C GLY A 242 -8.91 -13.38 -12.39
N ALA A 243 -7.95 -12.75 -11.70
CA ALA A 243 -8.18 -11.50 -10.98
C ALA A 243 -8.52 -10.35 -11.94
N VAL A 244 -7.76 -10.22 -13.03
CA VAL A 244 -8.02 -9.25 -14.11
C VAL A 244 -9.42 -9.46 -14.68
N LEU A 245 -9.73 -10.67 -15.15
CA LEU A 245 -11.00 -10.97 -15.81
C LEU A 245 -12.20 -10.77 -14.89
N LYS A 246 -12.08 -11.14 -13.61
CA LYS A 246 -13.14 -10.96 -12.62
C LYS A 246 -13.39 -9.48 -12.32
N HIS A 247 -12.34 -8.67 -12.26
CA HIS A 247 -12.45 -7.23 -12.01
C HIS A 247 -13.05 -6.49 -13.21
N LEU A 248 -12.68 -6.86 -14.43
CA LEU A 248 -13.23 -6.27 -15.66
C LEU A 248 -14.73 -6.53 -15.86
N ARG A 249 -15.32 -7.53 -15.21
CA ARG A 249 -16.79 -7.68 -15.17
C ARG A 249 -17.48 -6.53 -14.44
N LYS A 250 -16.80 -5.89 -13.49
CA LYS A 250 -17.30 -4.74 -12.74
C LYS A 250 -16.91 -3.42 -13.41
N VAL A 251 -15.72 -3.38 -13.99
CA VAL A 251 -15.15 -2.21 -14.67
C VAL A 251 -14.85 -2.57 -16.12
N PRO A 252 -15.86 -2.57 -17.01
CA PRO A 252 -15.68 -3.01 -18.39
C PRO A 252 -14.81 -2.05 -19.18
N VAL A 253 -13.96 -2.64 -20.03
CA VAL A 253 -13.07 -1.97 -20.97
C VAL A 253 -13.37 -2.45 -22.39
N ASP A 254 -13.10 -1.62 -23.38
CA ASP A 254 -13.44 -1.92 -24.78
C ASP A 254 -12.53 -3.01 -25.36
N LYS A 255 -11.28 -3.08 -24.89
CA LYS A 255 -10.30 -4.05 -25.35
C LYS A 255 -9.37 -4.48 -24.23
N LEU A 256 -9.17 -5.79 -24.11
CA LEU A 256 -8.14 -6.41 -23.28
C LEU A 256 -7.12 -7.11 -24.17
N SER A 257 -5.84 -6.81 -23.97
CA SER A 257 -4.73 -7.58 -24.51
C SER A 257 -4.05 -8.34 -23.38
N LEU A 258 -3.89 -9.65 -23.55
CA LEU A 258 -3.11 -10.48 -22.64
C LEU A 258 -1.73 -10.69 -23.27
N CYS A 259 -0.67 -10.33 -22.54
CA CYS A 259 0.69 -10.48 -23.02
C CYS A 259 1.52 -11.28 -22.00
N GLY A 260 2.16 -12.35 -22.46
CA GLY A 260 2.98 -13.17 -21.59
C GLY A 260 3.80 -14.18 -22.35
N GLY A 261 4.72 -14.82 -21.62
CA GLY A 261 5.51 -15.91 -22.17
C GLY A 261 4.63 -17.07 -22.61
N PHE A 262 5.07 -17.79 -23.64
CA PHE A 262 4.39 -18.94 -24.23
C PHE A 262 3.75 -19.86 -23.17
N GLY A 263 4.53 -20.33 -22.19
CA GLY A 263 4.03 -21.27 -21.19
C GLY A 263 2.86 -20.75 -20.34
N LYS A 264 2.84 -19.45 -20.00
CA LYS A 264 1.73 -18.85 -19.25
C LYS A 264 0.47 -18.73 -20.13
N ILE A 265 0.65 -18.34 -21.39
CA ILE A 265 -0.47 -18.21 -22.34
C ILE A 265 -1.04 -19.58 -22.72
N SER A 266 -0.21 -20.61 -22.90
CA SER A 266 -0.68 -21.99 -23.15
C SER A 266 -1.54 -22.52 -22.01
N LYS A 267 -1.16 -22.25 -20.74
CA LYS A 267 -1.98 -22.62 -19.57
C LYS A 267 -3.35 -21.93 -19.55
N LEU A 268 -3.37 -20.65 -19.91
CA LEU A 268 -4.63 -19.93 -20.04
C LEU A 268 -5.51 -20.51 -21.16
N ALA A 269 -4.92 -20.87 -22.31
CA ALA A 269 -5.63 -21.52 -23.40
C ALA A 269 -6.24 -22.86 -22.97
N ALA A 270 -5.58 -23.60 -22.06
CA ALA A 270 -6.10 -24.80 -21.42
C ALA A 270 -7.15 -24.53 -20.31
N GLY A 271 -7.56 -23.27 -20.10
CA GLY A 271 -8.62 -22.88 -19.16
C GLY A 271 -8.15 -22.55 -17.74
N HIS A 272 -6.85 -22.52 -17.48
CA HIS A 272 -6.33 -22.17 -16.15
C HIS A 272 -6.41 -20.66 -15.89
N MET A 273 -6.99 -20.29 -14.75
CA MET A 273 -7.12 -18.89 -14.30
C MET A 273 -5.99 -18.44 -13.35
N ASP A 274 -5.15 -19.39 -12.93
CA ASP A 274 -3.88 -19.20 -12.22
C ASP A 274 -2.77 -19.90 -13.01
N LEU A 275 -1.80 -19.11 -13.46
CA LEU A 275 -0.76 -19.54 -14.40
C LEU A 275 0.51 -20.03 -13.70
N HIS A 276 0.52 -20.04 -12.36
CA HIS A 276 1.68 -20.45 -11.57
C HIS A 276 2.00 -21.94 -11.78
N SER A 277 3.28 -22.29 -11.91
CA SER A 277 3.74 -23.65 -12.22
C SER A 277 3.35 -24.71 -11.19
N ARG A 278 3.17 -24.32 -9.93
CA ARG A 278 2.65 -25.21 -8.88
C ARG A 278 1.17 -25.57 -9.05
N HIS A 279 0.39 -24.76 -9.77
CA HIS A 279 -1.05 -24.91 -9.91
C HIS A 279 -1.48 -25.39 -11.31
N SER A 280 -0.59 -25.28 -12.30
CA SER A 280 -0.88 -25.67 -13.69
C SER A 280 0.40 -26.06 -14.44
N SER A 281 0.28 -27.04 -15.33
CA SER A 281 1.34 -27.48 -16.25
C SER A 281 0.97 -27.14 -17.70
N ILE A 282 1.97 -27.12 -18.58
CA ILE A 282 1.73 -26.98 -20.02
C ILE A 282 1.31 -28.35 -20.55
N ASP A 283 0.19 -28.40 -21.25
CA ASP A 283 -0.18 -29.57 -22.04
C ASP A 283 0.46 -29.46 -23.43
N LEU A 284 1.58 -30.15 -23.63
CA LEU A 284 2.30 -30.17 -24.90
C LEU A 284 1.58 -30.94 -26.01
N LEU A 285 0.59 -31.77 -25.67
CA LEU A 285 -0.18 -32.54 -26.65
C LEU A 285 -1.33 -31.73 -27.27
N GLN A 286 -1.68 -30.60 -26.66
CA GLN A 286 -2.71 -29.66 -27.15
C GLN A 286 -2.14 -28.48 -27.95
N LEU A 287 -0.81 -28.43 -28.13
CA LEU A 287 -0.08 -27.38 -28.86
C LEU A 287 0.21 -27.81 -30.31
#